data_AF-A0A661FIL1-F1
#
_entry.id   AF-A0A661FIL1-F1
#
_cell.length_a   1.000
_cell.length_b   1.000
_cell.length_c   1.000
_cell.angle_alpha   90.00
_cell.angle_beta   90.00
_cell.angle_gamma   90.00
#
_symmetry.space_group_name_H-M   'P 1'
#
loop_
_entity.id
_entity.type
_entity.pdbx_description
1 polymer ?
#
loop_
_entity_poly.entity_id
_entity_poly.type
_entity_poly.pdbx_seq_one_letter_code
_entity_poly.pdbx_strand_id
1 'polypeptide(L)'
;MNIKFSNMIWHRKRRLGLRLLLAVAMVYLGLFIAPAAAEREIKRPQDVFLYEARTEGNELIVNWKIADGYYLYHDKMKFQADDLEFGNPVFPQGEMHSDEFFGEQVIYRGDIAVHVPVTTVVTAENTAEVTLVSQGCADFGLCYPPQKWKATVATPKLAKTSALPIVSNKVSNK
;
A
#
# COMPACT_ATOMS: atom_id res chain seq x y z
N MET A 1 -22.40 -71.21 46.73
CA MET A 1 -22.37 -70.89 45.28
C MET A 1 -23.06 -69.55 45.04
N ASN A 2 -22.44 -68.38 45.29
CA ASN A 2 -23.09 -67.06 45.04
C ASN A 2 -22.17 -65.82 44.98
N ILE A 3 -20.84 -65.94 45.12
CA ILE A 3 -19.96 -64.75 45.30
C ILE A 3 -19.32 -64.26 43.97
N LYS A 4 -19.24 -65.10 42.93
CA LYS A 4 -18.56 -64.73 41.68
C LYS A 4 -19.36 -63.82 40.73
N PHE A 5 -20.69 -63.71 40.88
CA PHE A 5 -21.52 -62.89 39.98
C PHE A 5 -21.51 -61.39 40.32
N SER A 6 -21.26 -61.01 41.58
CA SER A 6 -21.31 -59.60 42.02
C SER A 6 -20.15 -58.75 41.48
N ASN A 7 -18.93 -59.31 41.46
CA ASN A 7 -17.73 -58.58 41.02
C ASN A 7 -17.73 -58.28 39.50
N MET A 8 -18.32 -59.15 38.69
CA MET A 8 -18.35 -58.98 37.23
C MET A 8 -19.30 -57.86 36.78
N ILE A 9 -20.41 -57.67 37.49
CA ILE A 9 -21.38 -56.59 37.23
C ILE A 9 -20.80 -55.23 37.68
N TRP A 10 -20.02 -55.22 38.76
CA TRP A 10 -19.38 -54.01 39.28
C TRP A 10 -18.27 -53.46 38.36
N HIS A 11 -17.43 -54.34 37.79
CA HIS A 11 -16.40 -53.92 36.82
C HIS A 11 -16.98 -53.44 35.48
N ARG A 12 -18.09 -54.03 35.02
CA ARG A 12 -18.80 -53.56 33.81
C ARG A 12 -19.42 -52.17 34.00
N LYS A 13 -20.02 -51.90 35.17
CA LYS A 13 -20.60 -50.57 35.50
C LYS A 13 -19.52 -49.50 35.67
N ARG A 14 -18.37 -49.80 36.29
CA ARG A 14 -17.22 -48.88 36.41
C ARG A 14 -16.58 -48.51 35.07
N ARG A 15 -16.44 -49.48 34.15
CA ARG A 15 -15.91 -49.21 32.80
C ARG A 15 -16.87 -48.38 31.94
N LEU A 16 -18.18 -48.54 32.12
CA LEU A 16 -19.19 -47.76 31.41
C LEU A 16 -19.27 -46.31 31.93
N GLY A 17 -19.21 -46.11 33.25
CA GLY A 17 -19.19 -44.77 33.86
C GLY A 17 -17.95 -43.94 33.51
N LEU A 18 -16.76 -44.57 33.45
CA LEU A 18 -15.53 -43.87 33.05
C LEU A 18 -15.55 -43.44 31.58
N ARG A 19 -16.12 -44.25 30.68
CA ARG A 19 -16.29 -43.89 29.27
C ARG A 19 -17.28 -42.75 29.07
N LEU A 20 -18.37 -42.74 29.83
CA LEU A 20 -19.34 -41.63 29.84
C LEU A 20 -18.72 -40.32 30.38
N LEU A 21 -17.94 -40.39 31.47
CA LEU A 21 -17.23 -39.22 31.99
C LEU A 21 -16.18 -38.66 31.02
N LEU A 22 -15.41 -39.54 30.35
CA LEU A 22 -14.44 -39.12 29.33
C LEU A 22 -15.11 -38.53 28.09
N ALA A 23 -16.26 -39.07 27.67
CA ALA A 23 -17.03 -38.53 26.55
C ALA A 23 -17.62 -37.15 26.87
N VAL A 24 -18.17 -36.96 28.06
CA VAL A 24 -18.68 -35.66 28.52
C VAL A 24 -17.54 -34.64 28.65
N ALA A 25 -16.38 -35.03 29.19
CA ALA A 25 -15.21 -34.16 29.27
C ALA A 25 -14.69 -33.73 27.87
N MET A 26 -14.71 -34.63 26.88
CA MET A 26 -14.34 -34.28 25.49
C MET A 26 -15.36 -33.34 24.83
N VAL A 27 -16.66 -33.48 25.10
CA VAL A 27 -17.69 -32.54 24.62
C VAL A 27 -17.51 -31.15 25.25
N TYR A 28 -17.21 -31.08 26.56
CA TYR A 28 -16.93 -29.80 27.23
C TYR A 28 -15.62 -29.15 26.76
N LEU A 29 -14.61 -29.94 26.39
CA LEU A 29 -13.35 -29.42 25.85
C LEU A 29 -13.52 -28.81 24.44
N GLY A 30 -14.42 -29.38 23.63
CA GLY A 30 -14.75 -28.85 22.30
C GLY A 30 -15.58 -27.56 22.30
N LEU A 31 -16.28 -27.25 23.39
CA LEU A 31 -17.16 -26.07 23.49
C LEU A 31 -16.43 -24.74 23.77
N PHE A 32 -15.11 -24.77 24.01
CA PHE A 32 -14.29 -23.58 24.31
C PHE A 32 -13.47 -23.07 23.10
N ILE A 33 -13.53 -23.72 21.95
CA ILE A 33 -12.86 -23.24 20.74
C ILE A 33 -13.82 -22.33 19.99
N ALA A 34 -13.89 -21.05 20.38
CA ALA A 34 -14.50 -20.03 19.53
C ALA A 34 -13.64 -19.91 18.26
N PRO A 35 -14.23 -19.93 17.05
CA PRO A 35 -13.49 -19.55 15.87
C PRO A 35 -13.11 -18.09 16.04
N ALA A 36 -11.81 -17.80 16.15
CA ALA A 36 -11.32 -16.45 15.97
C ALA A 36 -11.56 -16.08 14.50
N ALA A 37 -12.76 -15.59 14.20
CA ALA A 37 -12.99 -14.86 12.97
C ALA A 37 -12.07 -13.64 13.04
N ALA A 38 -10.94 -13.71 12.32
CA ALA A 38 -10.05 -12.58 12.16
C ALA A 38 -10.81 -11.50 11.38
N GLU A 39 -11.49 -10.61 12.08
CA GLU A 39 -12.05 -9.41 11.49
C GLU A 39 -10.87 -8.55 11.01
N ARG A 40 -10.68 -8.51 9.69
CA ARG A 40 -9.59 -7.74 9.09
C ARG A 40 -9.87 -6.26 9.34
N GLU A 41 -9.06 -5.64 10.20
CA GLU A 41 -9.17 -4.21 10.50
C GLU A 41 -8.96 -3.39 9.23
N ILE A 42 -10.01 -2.70 8.78
CA ILE A 42 -9.94 -1.82 7.61
C ILE A 42 -9.21 -0.53 8.03
N LYS A 43 -7.96 -0.40 7.56
CA LYS A 43 -7.17 0.83 7.74
C LYS A 43 -7.69 1.95 6.85
N ARG A 44 -7.47 3.20 7.26
CA ARG A 44 -7.79 4.37 6.45
C ARG A 44 -6.66 4.62 5.44
N PRO A 45 -6.93 5.29 4.30
CA PRO A 45 -5.89 5.61 3.31
C PRO A 45 -4.64 6.25 3.91
N GLN A 46 -4.82 7.22 4.81
CA GLN A 46 -3.71 7.94 5.46
C GLN A 46 -2.84 7.06 6.37
N ASP A 47 -3.30 5.88 6.76
CA ASP A 47 -2.54 4.96 7.61
C ASP A 47 -1.75 3.92 6.77
N VAL A 48 -1.96 3.89 5.44
CA VAL A 48 -1.38 2.89 4.53
C VAL A 48 -0.68 3.48 3.31
N PHE A 49 -1.02 4.71 2.92
CA PHE A 49 -0.37 5.47 1.85
C PHE A 49 0.26 6.72 2.45
N LEU A 50 1.41 6.54 3.09
CA LEU A 50 2.17 7.65 3.63
C LEU A 50 2.95 8.33 2.51
N TYR A 51 3.12 9.64 2.58
CA TYR A 51 3.86 10.39 1.56
C TYR A 51 4.72 11.50 2.17
N GLU A 52 5.75 11.85 1.43
CA GLU A 52 6.56 13.04 1.64
C GLU A 52 6.81 13.69 0.28
N ALA A 53 6.67 15.01 0.20
CA ALA A 53 6.95 15.75 -1.02
C ALA A 53 7.97 16.85 -0.73
N ARG A 54 8.97 16.97 -1.60
CA ARG A 54 10.02 17.99 -1.52
C ARG A 54 10.45 18.41 -2.91
N THR A 55 11.07 19.56 -3.01
CA THR A 55 11.69 20.01 -4.27
C THR A 55 13.20 19.84 -4.20
N GLU A 56 13.79 19.40 -5.31
CA GLU A 56 15.23 19.26 -5.49
C GLU A 56 15.60 19.74 -6.89
N GLY A 57 16.41 20.80 -6.99
CA GLY A 57 16.68 21.45 -8.27
C GLY A 57 15.40 22.00 -8.91
N ASN A 58 15.06 21.48 -10.09
CA ASN A 58 13.86 21.78 -10.85
C ASN A 58 12.83 20.65 -10.81
N GLU A 59 12.91 19.72 -9.86
CA GLU A 59 11.97 18.61 -9.72
C GLU A 59 11.20 18.68 -8.41
N LEU A 60 9.94 18.25 -8.45
CA LEU A 60 9.19 17.80 -7.29
C LEU A 60 9.44 16.30 -7.13
N ILE A 61 9.99 15.90 -5.99
CA ILE A 61 10.19 14.50 -5.62
C ILE A 61 9.09 14.12 -4.62
N VAL A 62 8.33 13.08 -4.95
CA VAL A 62 7.25 12.56 -4.10
C VAL A 62 7.56 11.13 -3.72
N ASN A 63 7.89 10.93 -2.45
CA ASN A 63 8.09 9.62 -1.87
C ASN A 63 6.77 9.09 -1.34
N TRP A 64 6.42 7.85 -1.69
CA TRP A 64 5.34 7.12 -1.07
C TRP A 64 5.90 5.95 -0.28
N LYS A 65 5.35 5.74 0.91
CA LYS A 65 5.54 4.54 1.71
C LYS A 65 4.20 3.83 1.82
N ILE A 66 4.10 2.71 1.12
CA ILE A 66 2.88 1.93 0.97
C ILE A 66 2.96 0.72 1.90
N ALA A 67 1.97 0.56 2.79
CA ALA A 67 1.93 -0.55 3.73
C ALA A 67 1.79 -1.91 3.01
N ASP A 68 2.33 -2.96 3.63
CA ASP A 68 2.23 -4.33 3.11
C ASP A 68 0.76 -4.74 2.88
N GLY A 69 0.51 -5.37 1.74
CA GLY A 69 -0.84 -5.76 1.32
C GLY A 69 -1.65 -4.65 0.63
N TYR A 70 -1.04 -3.49 0.39
CA TYR A 70 -1.63 -2.35 -0.31
C TYR A 70 -0.79 -1.96 -1.53
N TYR A 71 -1.43 -1.27 -2.48
CA TYR A 71 -0.78 -0.81 -3.69
C TYR A 71 -1.43 0.45 -4.26
N LEU A 72 -0.66 1.26 -5.00
CA LEU A 72 -1.13 2.42 -5.75
C LEU A 72 -1.07 2.15 -7.26
N TYR A 73 -2.05 2.60 -8.03
CA TYR A 73 -2.06 2.47 -9.49
C TYR A 73 -1.23 3.56 -10.15
N HIS A 74 -0.39 3.18 -11.12
CA HIS A 74 0.41 4.10 -11.93
C HIS A 74 -0.44 5.23 -12.54
N ASP A 75 -1.46 4.86 -13.32
CA ASP A 75 -2.25 5.82 -14.12
C ASP A 75 -3.25 6.64 -13.29
N LYS A 76 -3.32 6.40 -11.98
CA LYS A 76 -4.16 7.16 -11.05
C LYS A 76 -3.36 8.17 -10.22
N MET A 77 -2.06 8.28 -10.45
CA MET A 77 -1.21 9.27 -9.80
C MET A 77 -1.12 10.55 -10.64
N LYS A 78 -1.48 11.69 -10.05
CA LYS A 78 -1.43 13.01 -10.70
C LYS A 78 -0.86 14.06 -9.75
N PHE A 79 -0.22 15.08 -10.32
CA PHE A 79 0.44 16.16 -9.59
C PHE A 79 -0.10 17.48 -10.09
N GLN A 80 -0.57 18.32 -9.18
CA GLN A 80 -1.27 19.57 -9.49
C GLN A 80 -0.81 20.67 -8.55
N ALA A 81 -0.70 21.89 -9.07
CA ALA A 81 -0.43 23.10 -8.31
C ALA A 81 -1.02 24.29 -9.09
N ASP A 82 -1.39 25.34 -8.39
CA ASP A 82 -1.90 26.56 -9.04
C ASP A 82 -0.74 27.42 -9.57
N ASP A 83 0.41 27.38 -8.90
CA ASP A 83 1.57 28.24 -9.17
C ASP A 83 2.75 27.53 -9.86
N LEU A 84 2.64 26.21 -10.10
CA LEU A 84 3.66 25.39 -10.75
C LEU A 84 3.04 24.61 -11.91
N GLU A 85 3.76 24.53 -13.03
CA GLU A 85 3.44 23.57 -14.09
C GLU A 85 4.41 22.41 -14.04
N PHE A 86 3.89 21.21 -14.25
CA PHE A 86 4.64 19.97 -14.20
C PHE A 86 4.80 19.35 -15.59
N GLY A 87 5.98 18.80 -15.85
CA GLY A 87 6.25 17.91 -16.98
C GLY A 87 5.78 16.48 -16.71
N ASN A 88 6.19 15.56 -17.58
CA ASN A 88 5.85 14.15 -17.43
C ASN A 88 6.55 13.54 -16.20
N PRO A 89 5.79 12.95 -15.24
CA PRO A 89 6.39 12.25 -14.11
C PRO A 89 7.24 11.06 -14.57
N VAL A 90 8.37 10.87 -13.90
CA VAL A 90 9.24 9.71 -14.02
C VAL A 90 9.01 8.84 -12.80
N PHE A 91 8.42 7.68 -13.03
CA PHE A 91 8.16 6.69 -12.01
C PHE A 91 9.26 5.62 -11.97
N PRO A 92 9.45 4.90 -10.85
CA PRO A 92 10.30 3.71 -10.83
C PRO A 92 9.66 2.56 -11.61
N GLN A 93 10.38 1.45 -11.73
CA GLN A 93 9.80 0.23 -12.29
C GLN A 93 8.62 -0.24 -11.41
N GLY A 94 7.44 -0.34 -12.01
CA GLY A 94 6.24 -0.90 -11.37
C GLY A 94 6.06 -2.40 -11.62
N GLU A 95 5.05 -2.97 -10.97
CA GLU A 95 4.63 -4.36 -11.11
C GLU A 95 3.35 -4.44 -11.96
N MET A 96 3.28 -5.39 -12.90
CA MET A 96 2.02 -5.70 -13.59
C MET A 96 1.09 -6.43 -12.64
N HIS A 97 -0.12 -5.92 -12.44
CA HIS A 97 -1.13 -6.49 -11.56
C HIS A 97 -2.49 -6.47 -12.23
N SER A 98 -3.29 -7.51 -11.99
CA SER A 98 -4.66 -7.58 -12.50
C SER A 98 -5.64 -7.79 -11.35
N ASP A 99 -6.65 -6.94 -11.28
CA ASP A 99 -7.74 -7.04 -10.32
C ASP A 99 -9.11 -6.83 -10.97
N GLU A 100 -10.17 -6.96 -10.17
CA GLU A 100 -11.56 -6.83 -10.62
C GLU A 100 -12.02 -5.37 -10.83
N PHE A 101 -11.23 -4.38 -10.38
CA PHE A 101 -11.61 -2.97 -10.45
C PHE A 101 -11.16 -2.33 -11.76
N PHE A 102 -9.92 -2.58 -12.18
CA PHE A 102 -9.33 -1.96 -13.37
C PHE A 102 -8.67 -2.95 -14.33
N GLY A 103 -8.68 -4.25 -14.02
CA GLY A 103 -8.01 -5.25 -14.85
C GLY A 103 -6.50 -5.10 -14.78
N GLU A 104 -5.81 -5.40 -15.87
CA GLU A 104 -4.36 -5.34 -15.96
C GLU A 104 -3.84 -3.88 -15.93
N GLN A 105 -3.07 -3.54 -14.90
CA GLN A 105 -2.50 -2.22 -14.65
C GLN A 105 -1.09 -2.34 -14.08
N VAL A 106 -0.29 -1.28 -14.23
CA VAL A 106 0.96 -1.13 -13.47
C VAL A 106 0.64 -0.59 -12.08
N ILE A 107 1.18 -1.22 -11.05
CA ILE A 107 1.02 -0.83 -9.65
C ILE A 107 2.37 -0.60 -8.97
N TYR A 108 2.30 0.04 -7.81
CA TYR A 108 3.43 0.26 -6.91
C TYR A 108 3.15 -0.26 -5.51
N ARG A 109 4.19 -0.86 -4.91
CA ARG A 109 4.20 -1.39 -3.54
C ARG A 109 5.47 -0.95 -2.82
N GLY A 110 5.44 -1.00 -1.49
CA GLY A 110 6.57 -0.60 -0.66
C GLY A 110 6.90 0.88 -0.80
N ASP A 111 8.19 1.19 -0.83
CA ASP A 111 8.70 2.55 -0.92
C ASP A 111 9.02 2.91 -2.37
N ILE A 112 8.42 3.99 -2.88
CA ILE A 112 8.68 4.51 -4.24
C ILE A 112 8.97 6.00 -4.21
N ALA A 113 9.77 6.46 -5.16
CA ALA A 113 10.05 7.88 -5.40
C ALA A 113 9.62 8.25 -6.82
N VAL A 114 8.68 9.20 -6.94
CA VAL A 114 8.25 9.75 -8.23
C VAL A 114 8.90 11.11 -8.44
N HIS A 115 9.61 11.27 -9.55
CA HIS A 115 10.27 12.50 -9.93
C HIS A 115 9.39 13.25 -10.93
N VAL A 116 8.99 14.47 -10.60
CA VAL A 116 8.08 15.27 -11.41
C VAL A 116 8.79 16.56 -11.82
N PRO A 117 9.23 16.70 -13.08
CA PRO A 117 9.88 17.91 -13.55
C PRO A 117 8.95 19.12 -13.37
N VAL A 118 9.47 20.22 -12.85
CA VAL A 118 8.78 21.51 -12.82
C VAL A 118 9.23 22.30 -14.05
N THR A 119 8.28 22.64 -14.92
CA THR A 119 8.55 23.32 -16.19
C THR A 119 8.34 24.82 -16.10
N THR A 120 7.42 25.26 -15.24
CA THR A 120 7.07 26.67 -15.07
C THR A 120 6.82 26.97 -13.59
N VAL A 121 7.24 28.16 -13.16
CA VAL A 121 6.98 28.70 -11.82
C VAL A 121 6.36 30.09 -12.00
N VAL A 122 5.15 30.29 -11.48
CA VAL A 122 4.36 31.51 -11.68
C VAL A 122 4.32 32.38 -10.42
N THR A 123 4.68 31.82 -9.26
CA THR A 123 4.71 32.53 -7.98
C THR A 123 6.06 33.19 -7.68
N ALA A 124 6.03 34.30 -6.92
CA ALA A 124 7.20 34.92 -6.31
C ALA A 124 7.44 34.45 -4.87
N GLU A 125 6.53 33.64 -4.32
CA GLU A 125 6.62 33.11 -2.97
C GLU A 125 7.73 32.05 -2.86
N ASN A 126 8.29 31.93 -1.65
CA ASN A 126 9.33 30.94 -1.37
C ASN A 126 8.79 29.51 -1.24
N THR A 127 7.47 29.34 -1.15
CA THR A 127 6.79 28.05 -1.06
C THR A 127 5.59 27.98 -2.00
N ALA A 128 5.25 26.78 -2.45
CA ALA A 128 4.08 26.49 -3.26
C ALA A 128 3.25 25.36 -2.64
N GLU A 129 1.92 25.44 -2.79
CA GLU A 129 1.02 24.32 -2.46
C GLU A 129 0.92 23.36 -3.65
N VAL A 130 1.07 22.07 -3.36
CA VAL A 130 0.93 20.98 -4.33
C VAL A 130 -0.15 20.02 -3.85
N THR A 131 -1.03 19.64 -4.76
CA THR A 131 -2.00 18.56 -4.59
C THR A 131 -1.53 17.32 -5.34
N LEU A 132 -1.25 16.26 -4.59
CA LEU A 132 -1.01 14.92 -5.11
C LEU A 132 -2.37 14.22 -5.18
N VAL A 133 -2.70 13.61 -6.32
CA VAL A 133 -3.87 12.74 -6.46
C VAL A 133 -3.36 11.32 -6.63
N SER A 134 -3.90 10.37 -5.88
CA SER A 134 -3.56 8.96 -6.03
C SER A 134 -4.76 8.07 -5.71
N GLN A 135 -4.74 6.83 -6.21
CA GLN A 135 -5.74 5.83 -5.87
C GLN A 135 -5.05 4.48 -5.70
N GLY A 136 -5.51 3.71 -4.72
CA GLY A 136 -4.98 2.40 -4.41
C GLY A 136 -6.03 1.47 -3.85
N CYS A 137 -5.69 0.20 -3.80
CA CYS A 137 -6.50 -0.83 -3.17
C CYS A 137 -5.64 -1.68 -2.24
N ALA A 138 -6.29 -2.64 -1.60
CA ALA A 138 -5.67 -3.67 -0.79
C ALA A 138 -5.91 -5.05 -1.41
N ASP A 139 -4.96 -5.96 -1.22
CA ASP A 139 -4.97 -7.32 -1.80
C ASP A 139 -6.18 -8.15 -1.34
N PHE A 140 -6.85 -7.74 -0.26
CA PHE A 140 -8.05 -8.39 0.24
C PHE A 140 -9.34 -7.92 -0.44
N GLY A 141 -9.25 -7.17 -1.55
CA GLY A 141 -10.40 -6.77 -2.38
C GLY A 141 -11.07 -5.48 -1.93
N LEU A 142 -10.39 -4.63 -1.16
CA LEU A 142 -10.89 -3.30 -0.80
C LEU A 142 -10.21 -2.25 -1.66
N CYS A 143 -10.98 -1.51 -2.46
CA CYS A 143 -10.45 -0.35 -3.16
C CYS A 143 -10.91 0.98 -2.58
N TYR A 144 -9.96 1.91 -2.40
CA TYR A 144 -10.25 3.25 -1.93
C TYR A 144 -10.65 4.15 -3.12
N PRO A 145 -11.51 5.17 -2.89
CA PRO A 145 -11.76 6.19 -3.91
C PRO A 145 -10.49 7.03 -4.17
N PRO A 146 -10.43 7.84 -5.23
CA PRO A 146 -9.34 8.78 -5.45
C PRO A 146 -9.11 9.69 -4.24
N GLN A 147 -7.86 9.78 -3.79
CA GLN A 147 -7.43 10.58 -2.64
C GLN A 147 -6.71 11.84 -3.11
N LYS A 148 -6.80 12.92 -2.32
CA LYS A 148 -6.06 14.16 -2.53
C LYS A 148 -5.18 14.44 -1.31
N TRP A 149 -3.92 14.71 -1.56
CA TRP A 149 -2.90 14.91 -0.53
C TRP A 149 -2.24 16.26 -0.75
N LYS A 150 -2.25 17.11 0.26
CA LYS A 150 -1.70 18.46 0.17
C LYS A 150 -0.30 18.51 0.76
N ALA A 151 0.64 19.04 -0.01
CA ALA A 151 1.99 19.32 0.46
C ALA A 151 2.33 20.80 0.23
N THR A 152 3.10 21.36 1.14
CA THR A 152 3.76 22.66 0.94
C THR A 152 5.24 22.37 0.70
N VAL A 153 5.75 22.78 -0.45
CA VAL A 153 7.14 22.57 -0.86
C VAL A 153 7.83 23.90 -1.10
N ALA A 154 9.16 23.92 -1.02
CA ALA A 154 9.93 25.10 -1.42
C ALA A 154 9.75 25.34 -2.92
N THR A 155 9.58 26.60 -3.33
CA THR A 155 9.44 26.95 -4.74
C THR A 155 10.74 26.63 -5.50
N PRO A 156 10.70 25.80 -6.57
CA PRO A 156 11.90 25.48 -7.35
C PRO A 156 12.48 26.72 -8.02
N LYS A 157 13.81 26.83 -8.01
CA LYS A 157 14.51 27.82 -8.83
C LYS A 157 14.85 27.17 -10.16
N LEU A 158 14.05 27.44 -11.19
CA LEU A 158 14.34 26.97 -12.53
C LEU A 158 15.68 27.55 -12.97
N ALA A 159 16.71 26.71 -12.99
CA ALA A 159 17.98 27.08 -13.58
C ALA A 159 17.72 27.34 -15.06
N LYS A 160 18.11 28.51 -15.56
CA LYS A 160 18.13 28.76 -17.00
C LYS A 160 19.07 27.70 -17.59
N THR A 161 18.53 26.76 -18.36
CA THR A 161 19.32 25.80 -19.13
C THR A 161 20.34 26.59 -19.94
N SER A 162 21.59 26.62 -19.48
CA SER A 162 22.69 27.13 -20.29
C SER A 162 22.86 26.13 -21.42
N ALA A 163 22.35 26.49 -22.60
CA ALA A 163 22.57 25.72 -23.81
C ALA A 163 24.06 25.41 -23.94
N LEU A 164 24.40 24.13 -24.07
CA LEU A 164 25.74 23.70 -24.43
C LEU A 164 26.15 24.44 -25.73
N PRO A 165 27.35 25.02 -25.81
CA PRO A 165 27.80 25.66 -27.03
C PRO A 165 27.89 24.60 -28.12
N ILE A 166 27.06 24.72 -29.15
CA ILE A 166 27.17 23.92 -30.37
C ILE A 166 28.50 24.32 -31.00
N VAL A 167 29.54 23.49 -30.83
CA VAL A 167 30.82 23.65 -31.52
C VAL A 167 30.58 23.40 -33.00
N SER A 168 30.42 24.49 -33.76
CA SER A 168 30.38 24.45 -35.21
C SER A 168 31.82 24.31 -35.74
N ASN A 169 32.24 23.08 -36.03
CA ASN A 169 33.47 22.84 -36.77
C ASN A 169 33.25 23.19 -38.25
N LYS A 170 33.83 24.31 -38.71
CA LYS A 170 34.01 24.61 -40.14
C LYS A 170 34.97 23.59 -40.75
N VAL A 171 34.45 22.70 -41.60
CA VAL A 171 35.27 21.92 -42.54
C VAL A 171 35.70 22.88 -43.65
N SER A 172 36.97 23.29 -43.62
CA SER A 172 37.65 23.93 -44.75
C SER A 172 37.97 22.85 -45.77
N ASN A 173 37.33 22.89 -46.93
CA ASN A 173 37.77 22.11 -48.08
C ASN A 173 38.53 23.04 -49.06
N LYS A 174 39.66 22.52 -49.51
CA LYS A 174 40.63 23.14 -50.41
C LYS A 174 40.26 22.88 -51.87
#